data_AF-A0A0C2Z569-F1
#
_entry.id   AF-A0A0C2Z569-F1
#
_cell.length_a   1.000
_cell.length_b   1.000
_cell.length_c   1.000
_cell.angle_alpha   90.00
_cell.angle_beta   90.00
_cell.angle_gamma   90.00
#
_symmetry.space_group_name_H-M   'P 1'
#
loop_
_entity.id
_entity.type
_entity.pdbx_description
1 polymer ?
#
loop_
_entity_poly.entity_id
_entity_poly.type
_entity_poly.pdbx_seq_one_letter_code
_entity_poly.pdbx_strand_id
1 'polypeptide(L)'
;MHLKLHTFNNDSEYLQNTQQIVTDYIEKLIQIPYRIPKLSASEIETYNNLLFSLNLLNSEEFQKIYYEYLEFRRGDFYSPFSFGNIKEIISLDDKTELSNLLNISHFMSQMITNVLKGNPRQTKRFLNTFILRRKLAQVASLEIDILILIKLMLLEYLNPTLFKKLNELQSGESGIVLELGMLESVFIDGEENKLGEGFKDWQTPQIQNWIRIEPKIGNVDLRNYFWLVRDKTESTMSNIHMVSPIIQKLYSQISSTDKHQRSVGFIELKKLDELVKDEVFELLNNELLNNPSKTRNLLDTLFDYLEKIDNEKYAVFALDSFKKMSFALIKNERKPIDILKFMKSKHKKLTSGCDELIDEFSQKESCLLQKTAMKAKE
;
A
#
# COMPACT_ATOMS: atom_id res chain seq x y z
N MET A 1 -15.27 -50.15 6.90
CA MET A 1 -15.55 -51.29 6.00
C MET A 1 -14.21 -51.99 5.74
N HIS A 2 -13.85 -52.97 6.56
CA HIS A 2 -12.58 -53.69 6.43
C HIS A 2 -12.74 -54.80 5.38
N LEU A 3 -12.07 -54.66 4.24
CA LEU A 3 -11.98 -55.73 3.26
C LEU A 3 -10.91 -56.73 3.73
N LYS A 4 -11.38 -57.88 4.24
CA LYS A 4 -10.53 -59.06 4.45
C LYS A 4 -10.31 -59.73 3.10
N LEU A 5 -9.07 -59.67 2.59
CA LEU A 5 -8.64 -60.50 1.47
C LEU A 5 -8.07 -61.81 2.03
N HIS A 6 -8.61 -62.91 1.52
CA HIS A 6 -8.19 -64.27 1.87
C HIS A 6 -6.74 -64.52 1.45
N THR A 7 -6.07 -65.27 2.32
CA THR A 7 -4.69 -65.74 2.34
C THR A 7 -4.17 -66.29 1.02
N PHE A 8 -3.04 -65.74 0.56
CA PHE A 8 -1.98 -66.55 -0.05
C PHE A 8 -0.79 -66.53 0.91
N ASN A 9 -0.39 -67.72 1.37
CA ASN A 9 0.86 -67.95 2.10
C ASN A 9 2.02 -67.29 1.34
N ASN A 10 2.74 -66.36 1.97
CA ASN A 10 3.91 -65.72 1.36
C ASN A 10 4.76 -65.02 2.43
N ASP A 11 5.43 -65.82 3.26
CA ASP A 11 6.50 -65.36 4.14
C ASP A 11 7.76 -65.03 3.31
N SER A 12 7.74 -63.88 2.64
CA SER A 12 8.95 -63.28 2.07
C SER A 12 8.99 -61.79 2.40
N GLU A 13 10.07 -61.34 3.06
CA GLU A 13 10.36 -59.92 3.33
C GLU A 13 10.28 -59.04 2.07
N TYR A 14 10.46 -59.64 0.89
CA TYR A 14 10.35 -58.97 -0.40
C TYR A 14 8.90 -58.51 -0.73
N LEU A 15 7.89 -59.27 -0.33
CA LEU A 15 6.48 -58.91 -0.59
C LEU A 15 5.95 -57.85 0.37
N GLN A 16 6.42 -57.84 1.62
CA GLN A 16 6.13 -56.76 2.58
C GLN A 16 6.70 -55.43 2.10
N ASN A 17 7.96 -55.41 1.63
CA ASN A 17 8.55 -54.22 1.03
C ASN A 17 7.77 -53.74 -0.21
N THR A 18 7.25 -54.66 -1.03
CA THR A 18 6.48 -54.28 -2.23
C THR A 18 5.11 -53.68 -1.86
N GLN A 19 4.41 -54.25 -0.87
CA GLN A 19 3.16 -53.66 -0.36
C GLN A 19 3.39 -52.29 0.27
N GLN A 20 4.49 -52.11 1.00
CA GLN A 20 4.85 -50.83 1.61
C GLN A 20 5.19 -49.80 0.54
N ILE A 21 6.00 -50.16 -0.47
CA ILE A 21 6.27 -49.30 -1.64
C ILE A 21 4.98 -48.93 -2.38
N VAL A 22 4.06 -49.88 -2.60
CA VAL A 22 2.76 -49.61 -3.24
C VAL A 22 1.90 -48.69 -2.37
N THR A 23 1.93 -48.85 -1.05
CA THR A 23 1.19 -48.00 -0.11
C THR A 23 1.78 -46.59 -0.07
N ASP A 24 3.10 -46.45 0.03
CA ASP A 24 3.81 -45.18 -0.03
C ASP A 24 3.59 -44.47 -1.38
N TYR A 25 3.53 -45.24 -2.48
CA TYR A 25 3.26 -44.71 -3.81
C TYR A 25 1.80 -44.26 -3.95
N ILE A 26 0.84 -45.01 -3.39
CA ILE A 26 -0.58 -44.64 -3.34
C ILE A 26 -0.79 -43.42 -2.42
N GLU A 27 -0.16 -43.37 -1.25
CA GLU A 27 -0.21 -42.24 -0.33
C GLU A 27 0.39 -40.96 -0.96
N LYS A 28 1.45 -41.13 -1.77
CA LYS A 28 2.05 -40.04 -2.54
C LYS A 28 1.21 -39.61 -3.76
N LEU A 29 0.41 -40.53 -4.32
CA LEU A 29 -0.55 -40.27 -5.41
C LEU A 29 -1.84 -39.62 -4.90
N ILE A 30 -2.29 -40.00 -3.70
CA ILE A 30 -3.50 -39.45 -3.08
C ILE A 30 -3.08 -38.23 -2.26
N GLN A 31 -2.98 -37.08 -2.93
CA GLN A 31 -3.04 -35.82 -2.21
C GLN A 31 -4.49 -35.62 -1.74
N ILE A 32 -4.78 -35.91 -0.47
CA ILE A 32 -6.06 -35.50 0.14
C ILE A 32 -5.95 -33.99 0.38
N PRO A 33 -6.68 -33.13 -0.36
CA PRO A 33 -6.60 -31.70 -0.15
C PRO A 33 -7.29 -31.34 1.18
N TYR A 34 -6.51 -31.23 2.25
CA TYR A 34 -7.02 -30.74 3.53
C TYR A 34 -7.11 -29.21 3.49
N ARG A 35 -8.34 -28.68 3.51
CA ARG A 35 -8.57 -27.24 3.58
C ARG A 35 -8.61 -26.81 5.03
N ILE A 36 -7.65 -25.97 5.43
CA ILE A 36 -7.66 -25.35 6.76
C ILE A 36 -8.94 -24.50 6.88
N PRO A 37 -9.77 -24.71 7.92
CA PRO A 37 -10.97 -23.92 8.12
C PRO A 37 -10.61 -22.45 8.41
N LYS A 38 -11.55 -21.57 8.08
CA LYS A 38 -11.43 -20.15 8.42
C LYS A 38 -11.63 -19.99 9.92
N LEU A 39 -10.84 -19.12 10.53
CA LEU A 39 -10.98 -18.79 11.94
C LEU A 39 -12.23 -17.94 12.15
N SER A 40 -12.98 -18.29 13.18
CA SER A 40 -14.05 -17.47 13.74
C SER A 40 -13.49 -16.26 14.49
N ALA A 41 -14.36 -15.29 14.78
CA ALA A 41 -13.97 -14.12 15.58
C ALA A 41 -13.46 -14.52 16.98
N SER A 42 -14.07 -15.52 17.61
CA SER A 42 -13.66 -16.03 18.92
C SER A 42 -12.25 -16.63 18.90
N GLU A 43 -11.92 -17.37 17.84
CA GLU A 43 -10.59 -17.96 17.66
C GLU A 43 -9.53 -16.90 17.35
N ILE A 44 -9.89 -15.88 16.55
CA ILE A 44 -9.00 -14.74 16.29
C ILE A 44 -8.74 -13.94 17.58
N GLU A 45 -9.77 -13.72 18.40
CA GLU A 45 -9.63 -13.02 19.69
C GLU A 45 -8.70 -13.76 20.64
N THR A 46 -8.94 -15.06 20.79
CA THR A 46 -8.07 -15.96 21.57
C THR A 46 -6.62 -15.89 21.07
N TYR A 47 -6.43 -16.01 19.75
CA TYR A 47 -5.11 -15.96 19.13
C TYR A 47 -4.39 -14.62 19.41
N ASN A 48 -5.10 -13.51 19.23
CA ASN A 48 -4.56 -12.17 19.49
C ASN A 48 -4.15 -12.02 20.96
N ASN A 49 -5.02 -12.42 21.88
CA ASN A 49 -4.79 -12.31 23.32
C ASN A 49 -3.56 -13.11 23.78
N LEU A 50 -3.44 -14.35 23.31
CA LEU A 50 -2.26 -15.18 23.58
C LEU A 50 -1.00 -14.60 22.96
N LEU A 51 -1.07 -14.06 21.73
CA LEU A 51 0.08 -13.46 21.06
C LEU A 51 0.56 -12.18 21.77
N PHE A 52 -0.36 -11.32 22.19
CA PHE A 52 -0.02 -10.12 22.97
C PHE A 52 0.59 -10.48 24.32
N SER A 53 0.03 -11.49 24.99
CA SER A 53 0.55 -12.01 26.25
C SER A 53 1.97 -12.57 26.07
N LEU A 54 2.21 -13.39 25.04
CA LEU A 54 3.53 -13.94 24.73
C LEU A 54 4.58 -12.87 24.46
N ASN A 55 4.19 -11.75 23.82
CA ASN A 55 5.11 -10.71 23.42
C ASN A 55 5.44 -9.70 24.54
N LEU A 56 4.57 -9.53 25.53
CA LEU A 56 4.70 -8.52 26.58
C LEU A 56 4.93 -9.08 27.99
N LEU A 57 4.67 -10.37 28.22
CA LEU A 57 4.89 -11.02 29.50
C LEU A 57 6.21 -11.78 29.52
N ASN A 58 6.69 -12.06 30.74
CA ASN A 58 7.78 -13.00 30.92
C ASN A 58 7.30 -14.45 30.73
N SER A 59 8.26 -15.37 30.56
CA SER A 59 7.98 -16.78 30.27
C SER A 59 7.14 -17.46 31.36
N GLU A 60 7.30 -17.10 32.63
CA GLU A 60 6.58 -17.72 33.75
C GLU A 60 5.11 -17.28 33.80
N GLU A 61 4.85 -15.98 33.68
CA GLU A 61 3.50 -15.41 33.61
C GLU A 61 2.74 -15.95 32.40
N PHE A 62 3.40 -16.01 31.23
CA PHE A 62 2.79 -16.56 30.04
C PHE A 62 2.47 -18.05 30.17
N GLN A 63 3.34 -18.84 30.79
CA GLN A 63 3.07 -20.26 31.01
C GLN A 63 1.80 -20.48 31.85
N LYS A 64 1.58 -19.68 32.90
CA LYS A 64 0.35 -19.74 33.71
C LYS A 64 -0.89 -19.51 32.85
N ILE A 65 -0.87 -18.46 32.03
CA ILE A 65 -1.97 -18.15 31.10
C ILE A 65 -2.19 -19.29 30.11
N TYR A 66 -1.12 -19.88 29.57
CA TYR A 66 -1.21 -20.95 28.59
C TYR A 66 -1.80 -22.23 29.18
N TYR A 67 -1.44 -22.60 30.41
CA TYR A 67 -2.04 -23.77 31.08
C TYR A 67 -3.53 -23.57 31.36
N GLU A 68 -3.92 -22.39 31.86
CA GLU A 68 -5.34 -22.07 32.07
C GLU A 68 -6.12 -22.04 30.76
N TYR A 69 -5.52 -21.54 29.67
CA TYR A 69 -6.11 -21.63 28.34
C TYR A 69 -6.35 -23.09 27.92
N LEU A 70 -5.41 -24.01 28.15
CA LEU A 70 -5.59 -25.41 27.80
C LEU A 70 -6.74 -26.07 28.57
N GLU A 71 -6.89 -25.77 29.87
CA GLU A 71 -8.01 -26.26 30.67
C GLU A 71 -9.32 -25.61 30.23
N PHE A 72 -9.34 -24.30 30.01
CA PHE A 72 -10.49 -23.58 29.46
C PHE A 72 -10.98 -24.21 28.15
N ARG A 73 -10.08 -24.53 27.22
CA ARG A 73 -10.43 -25.15 25.93
C ARG A 73 -11.02 -26.55 26.02
N ARG A 74 -10.74 -27.29 27.10
CA ARG A 74 -11.35 -28.60 27.34
C ARG A 74 -12.79 -28.46 27.82
N GLY A 75 -13.09 -27.41 28.59
CA GLY A 75 -14.44 -27.12 29.08
C GLY A 75 -15.31 -26.36 28.06
N ASP A 76 -14.79 -25.27 27.51
CA ASP A 76 -15.46 -24.40 26.56
C ASP A 76 -14.64 -24.22 25.27
N PHE A 77 -15.08 -24.91 24.21
CA PHE A 77 -14.42 -24.90 22.92
C PHE A 77 -14.83 -23.71 22.02
N TYR A 78 -15.97 -23.07 22.26
CA TYR A 78 -16.53 -22.10 21.31
C TYR A 78 -16.32 -20.65 21.75
N SER A 79 -16.20 -20.41 23.05
CA SER A 79 -15.98 -19.06 23.58
C SER A 79 -14.53 -18.58 23.39
N PRO A 80 -14.34 -17.25 23.26
CA PRO A 80 -13.00 -16.67 23.23
C PRO A 80 -12.36 -16.71 24.61
N PHE A 81 -11.04 -16.96 24.65
CA PHE A 81 -10.24 -16.71 25.84
C PHE A 81 -9.95 -15.21 25.93
N SER A 82 -10.79 -14.50 26.68
CA SER A 82 -10.94 -13.04 26.64
C SER A 82 -10.05 -12.31 27.65
N PHE A 83 -10.12 -10.97 27.64
CA PHE A 83 -9.47 -10.12 28.64
C PHE A 83 -9.81 -10.50 30.09
N GLY A 84 -11.08 -10.84 30.35
CA GLY A 84 -11.55 -11.20 31.69
C GLY A 84 -10.81 -12.43 32.23
N ASN A 85 -10.65 -13.46 31.39
CA ASN A 85 -9.95 -14.69 31.76
C ASN A 85 -8.49 -14.42 32.11
N ILE A 86 -7.80 -13.55 31.36
CA ILE A 86 -6.39 -13.23 31.62
C ILE A 86 -6.23 -12.39 32.90
N LYS A 87 -7.14 -11.46 33.14
CA LYS A 87 -7.12 -10.59 34.33
C LYS A 87 -7.31 -11.36 35.64
N GLU A 88 -8.01 -12.49 35.61
CA GLU A 88 -8.17 -13.37 36.78
C GLU A 88 -6.88 -14.12 37.14
N ILE A 89 -5.98 -14.31 36.17
CA ILE A 89 -4.75 -15.13 36.33
C ILE A 89 -3.57 -14.27 36.76
N ILE A 90 -3.44 -13.07 36.19
CA ILE A 90 -2.32 -12.16 36.46
C ILE A 90 -2.80 -10.74 36.77
N SER A 91 -2.06 -10.04 37.65
CA SER A 91 -2.27 -8.60 37.82
C SER A 91 -1.80 -7.84 36.58
N LEU A 92 -2.68 -6.96 36.10
CA LEU A 92 -2.47 -6.10 34.93
C LEU A 92 -2.25 -4.63 35.30
N ASP A 93 -2.25 -4.28 36.59
CA ASP A 93 -2.19 -2.90 37.07
C ASP A 93 -0.90 -2.20 36.61
N ASP A 94 0.22 -2.93 36.66
CA ASP A 94 1.53 -2.44 36.19
C ASP A 94 1.78 -2.69 34.69
N LYS A 95 0.83 -3.31 33.98
CA LYS A 95 0.96 -3.78 32.59
C LYS A 95 -0.03 -3.06 31.66
N THR A 96 0.00 -1.74 31.69
CA THR A 96 -0.93 -0.86 30.96
C THR A 96 -0.97 -1.14 29.46
N GLU A 97 0.18 -1.38 28.82
CA GLU A 97 0.25 -1.68 27.37
C GLU A 97 -0.48 -2.99 27.00
N LEU A 98 -0.30 -4.05 27.81
CA LEU A 98 -0.98 -5.33 27.60
C LEU A 98 -2.48 -5.18 27.86
N SER A 99 -2.86 -4.51 28.95
CA SER A 99 -4.27 -4.24 29.27
C SER A 99 -4.96 -3.52 28.12
N ASN A 100 -4.35 -2.48 27.56
CA ASN A 100 -4.90 -1.75 26.41
C ASN A 100 -5.06 -2.65 25.19
N LEU A 101 -4.07 -3.48 24.87
CA LEU A 101 -4.12 -4.43 23.75
C LEU A 101 -5.22 -5.48 23.89
N LEU A 102 -5.36 -6.06 25.08
CA LEU A 102 -6.39 -7.07 25.34
C LEU A 102 -7.79 -6.46 25.28
N ASN A 103 -7.98 -5.22 25.78
CA ASN A 103 -9.25 -4.51 25.70
C ASN A 103 -9.69 -4.26 24.24
N ILE A 104 -8.77 -3.86 23.36
CA ILE A 104 -9.09 -3.62 21.95
C ILE A 104 -9.15 -4.92 21.12
N SER A 105 -8.63 -6.03 21.63
CA SER A 105 -8.51 -7.31 20.91
C SER A 105 -9.86 -7.85 20.43
N HIS A 106 -10.90 -7.71 21.25
CA HIS A 106 -12.26 -8.08 20.87
C HIS A 106 -12.71 -7.33 19.61
N PHE A 107 -12.63 -6.00 19.63
CA PHE A 107 -12.99 -5.16 18.49
C PHE A 107 -12.15 -5.47 17.25
N MET A 108 -10.83 -5.59 17.42
CA MET A 108 -9.91 -5.99 16.34
C MET A 108 -10.35 -7.31 15.71
N SER A 109 -10.72 -8.29 16.52
CA SER A 109 -11.07 -9.64 16.04
C SER A 109 -12.37 -9.65 15.27
N GLN A 110 -13.39 -8.89 15.70
CA GLN A 110 -14.62 -8.71 14.95
C GLN A 110 -14.36 -8.05 13.60
N MET A 111 -13.59 -6.96 13.59
CA MET A 111 -13.27 -6.24 12.37
C MET A 111 -12.42 -7.07 11.39
N ILE A 112 -11.39 -7.77 11.90
CA ILE A 112 -10.53 -8.65 11.11
C ILE A 112 -11.34 -9.79 10.50
N THR A 113 -12.25 -10.41 11.26
CA THR A 113 -13.06 -11.53 10.75
C THR A 113 -13.96 -11.10 9.61
N ASN A 114 -14.62 -9.95 9.74
CA ASN A 114 -15.49 -9.39 8.72
C ASN A 114 -14.74 -9.06 7.41
N VAL A 115 -13.51 -8.56 7.53
CA VAL A 115 -12.70 -8.06 6.42
C VAL A 115 -11.82 -9.13 5.79
N LEU A 116 -11.03 -9.82 6.61
CA LEU A 116 -10.04 -10.82 6.19
C LEU A 116 -10.63 -12.24 6.09
N LYS A 117 -11.93 -12.40 6.37
CA LYS A 117 -12.69 -13.67 6.27
C LYS A 117 -12.01 -14.82 7.03
N GLY A 118 -11.39 -14.52 8.18
CA GLY A 118 -10.78 -15.52 9.04
C GLY A 118 -9.54 -16.23 8.49
N ASN A 119 -8.82 -15.65 7.51
CA ASN A 119 -7.60 -16.25 6.98
C ASN A 119 -6.43 -16.13 7.98
N PRO A 120 -5.91 -17.24 8.56
CA PRO A 120 -4.90 -17.19 9.61
C PRO A 120 -3.62 -16.44 9.22
N ARG A 121 -3.16 -16.61 7.96
CA ARG A 121 -1.96 -15.95 7.46
C ARG A 121 -2.17 -14.44 7.36
N GLN A 122 -3.34 -14.01 6.89
CA GLN A 122 -3.66 -12.59 6.78
C GLN A 122 -3.82 -11.96 8.16
N THR A 123 -4.46 -12.65 9.11
CA THR A 123 -4.57 -12.21 10.51
C THR A 123 -3.20 -11.97 11.12
N LYS A 124 -2.27 -12.94 11.03
CA LYS A 124 -0.90 -12.75 11.52
C LYS A 124 -0.20 -11.58 10.85
N ARG A 125 -0.31 -11.44 9.52
CA ARG A 125 0.32 -10.34 8.78
C ARG A 125 -0.24 -8.98 9.21
N PHE A 126 -1.54 -8.91 9.44
CA PHE A 126 -2.20 -7.71 9.96
C PHE A 126 -1.66 -7.33 11.34
N LEU A 127 -1.63 -8.27 12.28
CA LEU A 127 -1.11 -8.04 13.64
C LEU A 127 0.36 -7.61 13.65
N ASN A 128 1.20 -8.27 12.85
CA ASN A 128 2.61 -7.91 12.75
C ASN A 128 2.78 -6.48 12.20
N THR A 129 2.01 -6.12 11.17
CA THR A 129 2.02 -4.76 10.60
C THR A 129 1.53 -3.74 11.63
N PHE A 130 0.51 -4.10 12.40
CA PHE A 130 -0.05 -3.27 13.46
C PHE A 130 0.98 -2.99 14.56
N ILE A 131 1.64 -4.04 15.08
CA ILE A 131 2.69 -3.91 16.09
C ILE A 131 3.84 -3.04 15.56
N LEU A 132 4.25 -3.23 14.31
CA LEU A 132 5.32 -2.43 13.69
C LEU A 132 4.93 -0.95 13.60
N ARG A 133 3.74 -0.64 13.08
CA ARG A 133 3.26 0.75 12.94
C ARG A 133 3.07 1.43 14.29
N ARG A 134 2.59 0.71 15.31
CA ARG A 134 2.47 1.24 16.68
C ARG A 134 3.83 1.60 17.26
N LYS A 135 4.82 0.70 17.15
CA LYS A 135 6.20 0.98 17.59
C LYS A 135 6.79 2.18 16.86
N LEU A 136 6.54 2.27 15.55
CA LEU A 136 7.01 3.38 14.73
C LEU A 136 6.36 4.71 15.15
N ALA A 137 5.07 4.72 15.46
CA ALA A 137 4.37 5.89 16.00
C ALA A 137 4.93 6.34 17.35
N GLN A 138 5.21 5.40 18.26
CA GLN A 138 5.83 5.67 19.55
C GLN A 138 7.22 6.31 19.39
N VAL A 139 8.07 5.73 18.53
CA VAL A 139 9.42 6.27 18.26
C VAL A 139 9.34 7.67 17.64
N ALA A 140 8.39 7.90 16.74
CA ALA A 140 8.16 9.19 16.12
C ALA A 140 7.43 10.21 17.01
N SER A 141 7.03 9.81 18.23
CA SER A 141 6.23 10.63 19.15
C SER A 141 4.94 11.17 18.52
N LEU A 142 4.30 10.36 17.66
CA LEU A 142 3.04 10.71 17.02
C LEU A 142 1.87 10.34 17.92
N GLU A 143 0.99 11.29 18.17
CA GLU A 143 -0.29 11.04 18.81
C GLU A 143 -1.24 10.39 17.80
N ILE A 144 -1.60 9.13 18.05
CA ILE A 144 -2.51 8.34 17.22
C ILE A 144 -3.51 7.55 18.08
N ASP A 145 -4.77 7.57 17.67
CA ASP A 145 -5.78 6.63 18.16
C ASP A 145 -5.59 5.25 17.50
N ILE A 146 -5.46 4.22 18.34
CA ILE A 146 -5.22 2.84 17.92
C ILE A 146 -6.39 2.28 17.09
N LEU A 147 -7.64 2.58 17.44
CA LEU A 147 -8.82 2.09 16.73
C LEU A 147 -8.92 2.73 15.33
N ILE A 148 -8.55 4.01 15.20
CA ILE A 148 -8.47 4.68 13.89
C ILE A 148 -7.38 4.04 13.03
N LEU A 149 -6.20 3.74 13.60
CA LEU A 149 -5.13 3.04 12.88
C LEU A 149 -5.62 1.68 12.36
N ILE A 150 -6.29 0.89 13.20
CA ILE A 150 -6.86 -0.41 12.82
C ILE A 150 -7.89 -0.24 11.70
N LYS A 151 -8.81 0.72 11.84
CA LYS A 151 -9.83 1.01 10.82
C LYS A 151 -9.20 1.34 9.47
N LEU A 152 -8.19 2.21 9.42
CA LEU A 152 -7.46 2.53 8.19
C LEU A 152 -6.69 1.32 7.62
N MET A 153 -6.05 0.54 8.49
CA MET A 153 -5.38 -0.70 8.08
C MET A 153 -6.35 -1.68 7.43
N LEU A 154 -7.57 -1.80 7.91
CA LEU A 154 -8.57 -2.68 7.29
C LEU A 154 -8.97 -2.20 5.90
N LEU A 155 -9.10 -0.88 5.69
CA LEU A 155 -9.34 -0.33 4.36
C LEU A 155 -8.21 -0.68 3.39
N GLU A 156 -6.95 -0.58 3.85
CA GLU A 156 -5.77 -0.98 3.06
C GLU A 156 -5.88 -2.42 2.54
N TYR A 157 -6.41 -3.35 3.35
CA TYR A 157 -6.61 -4.74 2.96
C TYR A 157 -7.88 -4.95 2.10
N LEU A 158 -8.97 -4.24 2.40
CA LEU A 158 -10.24 -4.37 1.67
C LEU A 158 -10.13 -3.82 0.26
N ASN A 159 -9.61 -2.60 0.15
CA ASN A 159 -9.59 -1.86 -1.09
C ASN A 159 -8.39 -0.90 -1.12
N PRO A 160 -7.23 -1.37 -1.63
CA PRO A 160 -6.03 -0.56 -1.74
C PRO A 160 -6.21 0.72 -2.58
N THR A 161 -7.11 0.72 -3.58
CA THR A 161 -7.31 1.91 -4.42
C THR A 161 -8.06 3.00 -3.67
N LEU A 162 -9.08 2.65 -2.88
CA LEU A 162 -9.76 3.60 -2.00
C LEU A 162 -8.85 4.10 -0.88
N PHE A 163 -8.01 3.23 -0.32
CA PHE A 163 -7.00 3.63 0.67
C PHE A 163 -6.03 4.68 0.10
N LYS A 164 -5.55 4.47 -1.14
CA LYS A 164 -4.73 5.46 -1.85
C LYS A 164 -5.49 6.76 -2.08
N LYS A 165 -6.73 6.69 -2.60
CA LYS A 165 -7.60 7.86 -2.79
C LYS A 165 -7.74 8.69 -1.50
N LEU A 166 -7.93 8.01 -0.37
CA LEU A 166 -8.02 8.64 0.95
C LEU A 166 -6.72 9.38 1.32
N ASN A 167 -5.56 8.78 1.02
CA ASN A 167 -4.26 9.42 1.19
C ASN A 167 -4.11 10.70 0.34
N GLU A 168 -4.67 10.72 -0.87
CA GLU A 168 -4.62 11.91 -1.74
C GLU A 168 -5.50 13.02 -1.19
N LEU A 169 -6.71 12.67 -0.75
CA LEU A 169 -7.66 13.64 -0.20
C LEU A 169 -7.17 14.28 1.10
N GLN A 170 -6.54 13.50 1.99
CA GLN A 170 -6.04 14.04 3.25
C GLN A 170 -4.84 14.98 3.05
N SER A 171 -4.10 14.83 1.94
CA SER A 171 -2.89 15.63 1.65
C SER A 171 -3.16 17.13 1.38
N GLY A 172 -4.42 17.57 1.47
CA GLY A 172 -4.80 18.98 1.51
C GLY A 172 -4.39 19.70 2.80
N GLU A 173 -4.80 20.96 2.96
CA GLU A 173 -4.31 21.85 4.04
C GLU A 173 -4.73 21.41 5.45
N SER A 174 -5.88 20.75 5.61
CA SER A 174 -6.46 20.43 6.92
C SER A 174 -6.18 19.02 7.44
N GLY A 175 -5.75 18.08 6.60
CA GLY A 175 -5.65 16.66 6.98
C GLY A 175 -6.99 15.95 7.19
N ILE A 176 -8.11 16.67 7.04
CA ILE A 176 -9.48 16.19 7.28
C ILE A 176 -10.13 15.87 5.93
N VAL A 177 -10.70 14.66 5.82
CA VAL A 177 -11.35 14.17 4.60
C VAL A 177 -12.87 14.37 4.72
N LEU A 178 -13.36 15.50 4.22
CA LEU A 178 -14.78 15.86 4.28
C LEU A 178 -15.69 14.83 3.60
N GLU A 179 -15.19 14.16 2.56
CA GLU A 179 -15.86 13.09 1.84
C GLU A 179 -16.23 11.93 2.78
N LEU A 180 -15.37 11.59 3.74
CA LEU A 180 -15.67 10.56 4.74
C LEU A 180 -16.76 11.03 5.69
N GLY A 181 -16.75 12.29 6.11
CA GLY A 181 -17.81 12.86 6.94
C GLY A 181 -19.19 12.78 6.27
N MET A 182 -19.26 13.06 4.97
CA MET A 182 -20.50 12.90 4.20
C MET A 182 -20.95 11.44 4.12
N LEU A 183 -20.01 10.52 3.84
CA LEU A 183 -20.31 9.08 3.78
C LEU A 183 -20.78 8.53 5.14
N GLU A 184 -20.16 8.96 6.23
CA GLU A 184 -20.55 8.60 7.59
C GLU A 184 -21.96 9.13 7.93
N SER A 185 -22.30 10.35 7.51
CA SER A 185 -23.64 10.92 7.74
C SER A 185 -24.73 10.13 7.00
N VAL A 186 -24.47 9.70 5.76
CA VAL A 186 -25.42 8.90 4.97
C VAL A 186 -25.55 7.47 5.52
N PHE A 187 -24.43 6.79 5.79
CA PHE A 187 -24.47 5.37 6.14
C PHE A 187 -24.70 5.12 7.62
N ILE A 188 -24.22 5.98 8.52
CA ILE A 188 -24.35 5.79 9.97
C ILE A 188 -25.56 6.55 10.50
N ASP A 189 -25.69 7.83 10.15
CA ASP A 189 -26.73 8.72 10.70
C ASP A 189 -28.06 8.66 9.93
N GLY A 190 -28.06 7.98 8.78
CA GLY A 190 -29.27 7.69 8.00
C GLY A 190 -29.80 8.89 7.21
N GLU A 191 -28.96 9.88 6.93
CA GLU A 191 -29.33 11.03 6.09
C GLU A 191 -29.66 10.61 4.65
N GLU A 192 -30.48 11.41 3.96
CA GLU A 192 -30.84 11.15 2.56
C GLU A 192 -29.59 10.99 1.69
N ASN A 193 -29.55 9.89 0.93
CA ASN A 193 -28.43 9.59 0.06
C ASN A 193 -28.38 10.57 -1.13
N LYS A 194 -27.64 11.66 -0.95
CA LYS A 194 -27.34 12.67 -1.98
C LYS A 194 -26.01 12.40 -2.69
N LEU A 195 -25.42 11.21 -2.53
CA LEU A 195 -24.13 10.87 -3.11
C LEU A 195 -24.29 10.60 -4.62
N GLY A 196 -23.69 11.46 -5.45
CA GLY A 196 -23.68 11.31 -6.90
C GLY A 196 -22.77 10.16 -7.40
N GLU A 197 -22.68 9.99 -8.73
CA GLU A 197 -21.89 8.91 -9.35
C GLU A 197 -20.40 8.92 -8.96
N GLY A 198 -19.84 10.07 -8.57
CA GLY A 198 -18.45 10.20 -8.11
C GLY A 198 -18.11 9.41 -6.83
N PHE A 199 -19.11 8.94 -6.08
CA PHE A 199 -18.95 8.13 -4.87
C PHE A 199 -19.22 6.64 -5.06
N LYS A 200 -19.45 6.18 -6.30
CA LYS A 200 -19.88 4.79 -6.58
C LYS A 200 -18.97 3.73 -5.94
N ASP A 201 -17.66 3.95 -5.94
CA ASP A 201 -16.68 3.03 -5.34
C ASP A 201 -16.86 2.86 -3.82
N TRP A 202 -17.34 3.91 -3.13
CA TRP A 202 -17.60 3.92 -1.69
C TRP A 202 -18.93 3.27 -1.30
N GLN A 203 -19.82 3.05 -2.28
CA GLN A 203 -21.17 2.53 -2.03
C GLN A 203 -21.24 0.99 -2.05
N THR A 204 -20.12 0.28 -2.21
CA THR A 204 -20.13 -1.18 -2.19
C THR A 204 -20.46 -1.73 -0.80
N PRO A 205 -21.19 -2.86 -0.66
CA PRO A 205 -21.60 -3.39 0.64
C PRO A 205 -20.44 -3.62 1.63
N GLN A 206 -19.28 -4.03 1.11
CA GLN A 206 -18.08 -4.24 1.94
C GLN A 206 -17.53 -2.93 2.50
N ILE A 207 -17.53 -1.86 1.70
CA ILE A 207 -17.04 -0.55 2.13
C ILE A 207 -18.06 0.13 3.04
N GLN A 208 -19.36 -0.04 2.81
CA GLN A 208 -20.39 0.41 3.75
C GLN A 208 -20.22 -0.24 5.13
N ASN A 209 -19.97 -1.55 5.17
CA ASN A 209 -19.69 -2.23 6.42
C ASN A 209 -18.43 -1.68 7.10
N TRP A 210 -17.40 -1.32 6.34
CA TRP A 210 -16.20 -0.66 6.87
C TRP A 210 -16.48 0.77 7.38
N ILE A 211 -17.31 1.56 6.70
CA ILE A 211 -17.69 2.92 7.15
C ILE A 211 -18.39 2.85 8.50
N ARG A 212 -19.30 1.88 8.68
CA ARG A 212 -20.08 1.66 9.91
C ARG A 212 -19.24 1.22 11.11
N ILE A 213 -18.00 0.81 10.90
CA ILE A 213 -17.09 0.46 11.99
C ILE A 213 -16.75 1.73 12.79
N GLU A 214 -16.97 1.72 14.10
CA GLU A 214 -16.50 2.78 14.99
C GLU A 214 -14.97 2.71 15.17
N PRO A 215 -14.28 3.84 15.39
CA PRO A 215 -14.78 5.22 15.50
C PRO A 215 -15.00 5.92 14.15
N LYS A 216 -15.78 7.00 14.14
CA LYS A 216 -15.93 7.90 12.98
C LYS A 216 -14.60 8.63 12.71
N ILE A 217 -14.22 8.75 11.44
CA ILE A 217 -12.93 9.33 11.02
C ILE A 217 -13.08 10.54 10.10
N GLY A 218 -14.31 10.93 9.74
CA GLY A 218 -14.55 12.06 8.83
C GLY A 218 -14.06 13.42 9.32
N ASN A 219 -13.94 13.61 10.64
CA ASN A 219 -13.47 14.85 11.27
C ASN A 219 -12.10 14.72 11.95
N VAL A 220 -11.37 13.64 11.69
CA VAL A 220 -10.06 13.39 12.31
C VAL A 220 -8.95 13.77 11.33
N ASP A 221 -7.88 14.38 11.83
CA ASP A 221 -6.67 14.63 11.05
C ASP A 221 -5.93 13.31 10.79
N LEU A 222 -5.88 12.89 9.53
CA LEU A 222 -5.33 11.59 9.15
C LEU A 222 -3.84 11.62 8.80
N ARG A 223 -3.18 12.78 8.82
CA ARG A 223 -1.78 12.95 8.39
C ARG A 223 -0.82 12.02 9.14
N ASN A 224 -0.94 11.95 10.46
CA ASN A 224 -0.11 11.09 11.30
C ASN A 224 -0.25 9.61 10.91
N TYR A 225 -1.45 9.18 10.56
CA TYR A 225 -1.72 7.79 10.20
C TYR A 225 -1.11 7.43 8.85
N PHE A 226 -1.23 8.30 7.85
CA PHE A 226 -0.63 8.06 6.53
C PHE A 226 0.88 8.18 6.53
N TRP A 227 1.45 8.99 7.43
CA TRP A 227 2.91 9.02 7.63
C TRP A 227 3.47 7.65 8.05
N LEU A 228 2.72 6.88 8.86
CA LEU A 228 3.10 5.51 9.26
C LEU A 228 3.10 4.49 8.12
N VAL A 229 2.52 4.84 6.97
CA VAL A 229 2.30 3.95 5.80
C VAL A 229 3.02 4.48 4.56
N ARG A 230 3.94 5.44 4.73
CA ARG A 230 4.72 6.06 3.66
C ARG A 230 5.48 5.08 2.78
N ASP A 231 5.81 3.90 3.31
CA ASP A 231 6.49 2.81 2.61
C ASP A 231 5.60 2.11 1.57
N LYS A 232 4.27 2.18 1.71
CA LYS A 232 3.29 1.55 0.81
C LYS A 232 2.48 2.53 -0.02
N THR A 233 2.46 3.80 0.37
CA THR A 233 1.89 4.88 -0.43
C THR A 233 2.93 5.38 -1.43
N GLU A 234 3.41 4.49 -2.31
CA GLU A 234 4.34 4.82 -3.41
C GLU A 234 3.82 5.87 -4.41
N SER A 235 2.61 6.43 -4.20
CA SER A 235 1.92 7.22 -5.22
C SER A 235 1.22 8.49 -4.73
N THR A 236 1.45 9.02 -3.52
CA THR A 236 0.81 10.32 -3.19
C THR A 236 1.45 11.26 -2.19
N MET A 237 2.65 10.97 -1.71
CA MET A 237 3.49 12.07 -1.24
C MET A 237 4.23 12.57 -2.47
N SER A 238 4.13 13.86 -2.77
CA SER A 238 5.09 14.50 -3.67
C SER A 238 6.48 14.07 -3.19
N ASN A 239 7.18 13.29 -4.03
CA ASN A 239 8.47 12.66 -3.69
C ASN A 239 9.51 13.66 -3.16
N ILE A 240 9.23 14.95 -3.35
CA ILE A 240 9.85 16.11 -2.71
C ILE A 240 10.10 15.85 -1.21
N HIS A 241 9.10 15.50 -0.39
CA HIS A 241 9.36 15.37 1.06
C HIS A 241 10.17 14.13 1.47
N MET A 242 10.42 13.19 0.56
CA MET A 242 11.16 11.95 0.81
C MET A 242 12.64 12.03 0.41
N VAL A 243 13.02 13.07 -0.34
CA VAL A 243 14.43 13.35 -0.68
C VAL A 243 15.06 14.30 0.32
N SER A 244 16.40 14.29 0.40
CA SER A 244 17.19 15.16 1.28
C SER A 244 16.77 16.65 1.14
N PRO A 245 16.83 17.47 2.22
CA PRO A 245 16.49 18.89 2.16
C PRO A 245 17.22 19.67 1.05
N ILE A 246 18.41 19.22 0.67
CA ILE A 246 19.20 19.78 -0.43
C ILE A 246 18.47 19.57 -1.77
N ILE A 247 17.95 18.37 -2.01
CA ILE A 247 17.24 17.99 -3.23
C ILE A 247 15.87 18.67 -3.29
N GLN A 248 15.19 18.78 -2.14
CA GLN A 248 13.94 19.56 -2.02
C GLN A 248 14.14 21.02 -2.44
N LYS A 249 15.18 21.66 -1.89
CA LYS A 249 15.54 23.03 -2.21
C LYS A 249 15.86 23.17 -3.70
N LEU A 250 16.71 22.31 -4.25
CA LEU A 250 17.07 22.35 -5.67
C LEU A 250 15.86 22.15 -6.57
N TYR A 251 15.03 21.15 -6.27
CA TYR A 251 13.83 20.87 -7.04
C TYR A 251 12.84 22.05 -7.03
N SER A 252 12.65 22.69 -5.87
CA SER A 252 11.81 23.87 -5.73
C SER A 252 12.32 25.06 -6.56
N GLN A 253 13.65 25.22 -6.64
CA GLN A 253 14.27 26.28 -7.43
C GLN A 253 14.13 26.02 -8.93
N ILE A 254 14.38 24.79 -9.41
CA ILE A 254 14.29 24.45 -10.84
C ILE A 254 12.85 24.39 -11.36
N SER A 255 11.88 24.10 -10.48
CA SER A 255 10.45 24.01 -10.83
C SER A 255 9.70 25.34 -10.61
N SER A 256 10.38 26.37 -10.10
CA SER A 256 9.82 27.70 -9.86
C SER A 256 9.39 28.37 -11.17
N THR A 257 8.33 29.18 -11.13
CA THR A 257 7.92 30.01 -12.27
C THR A 257 8.86 31.20 -12.49
N ASP A 258 9.67 31.55 -11.49
CA ASP A 258 10.68 32.61 -11.58
C ASP A 258 11.91 32.13 -12.38
N LYS A 259 12.18 32.82 -13.49
CA LYS A 259 13.32 32.56 -14.38
C LYS A 259 14.68 32.71 -13.68
N HIS A 260 14.81 33.63 -12.72
CA HIS A 260 16.03 33.83 -11.95
C HIS A 260 16.30 32.66 -11.00
N GLN A 261 15.27 32.24 -10.24
CA GLN A 261 15.38 31.10 -9.33
C GLN A 261 15.72 29.80 -10.08
N ARG A 262 15.09 29.56 -11.23
CA ARG A 262 15.43 28.41 -12.08
C ARG A 262 16.88 28.44 -12.55
N SER A 263 17.35 29.60 -13.02
CA SER A 263 18.75 29.74 -13.46
C SER A 263 19.73 29.40 -12.33
N VAL A 264 19.49 29.94 -11.13
CA VAL A 264 20.30 29.66 -9.94
C VAL A 264 20.27 28.18 -9.57
N GLY A 265 19.08 27.55 -9.55
CA GLY A 265 18.93 26.13 -9.23
C GLY A 265 19.71 25.22 -10.19
N PHE A 266 19.69 25.50 -11.49
CA PHE A 266 20.47 24.72 -12.47
C PHE A 266 21.99 24.98 -12.37
N ILE A 267 22.43 26.18 -11.99
CA ILE A 267 23.85 26.47 -11.73
C ILE A 267 24.34 25.67 -10.51
N GLU A 268 23.52 25.60 -9.46
CA GLU A 268 23.82 24.83 -8.24
C GLU A 268 23.83 23.33 -8.55
N LEU A 269 22.83 22.82 -9.26
CA LEU A 269 22.71 21.42 -9.67
C LEU A 269 23.90 20.94 -10.52
N LYS A 270 24.43 21.78 -11.43
CA LYS A 270 25.61 21.43 -12.26
C LYS A 270 26.84 21.08 -11.43
N LYS A 271 27.02 21.75 -10.29
CA LYS A 271 28.20 21.61 -9.41
C LYS A 271 28.16 20.35 -8.54
N LEU A 272 27.02 19.67 -8.46
CA LEU A 272 26.82 18.51 -7.60
C LEU A 272 27.14 17.19 -8.32
N ASP A 273 27.24 16.13 -7.53
CA ASP A 273 27.55 14.78 -7.99
C ASP A 273 26.43 14.19 -8.87
N GLU A 274 26.80 13.20 -9.69
CA GLU A 274 25.89 12.55 -10.64
C GLU A 274 24.72 11.84 -9.94
N LEU A 275 24.95 11.29 -8.73
CA LEU A 275 23.89 10.69 -7.91
C LEU A 275 22.77 11.69 -7.56
N VAL A 276 23.13 12.93 -7.21
CA VAL A 276 22.15 13.96 -6.86
C VAL A 276 21.36 14.40 -8.11
N LYS A 277 22.03 14.46 -9.26
CA LYS A 277 21.39 14.76 -10.55
C LYS A 277 20.40 13.66 -10.93
N ASP A 278 20.75 12.39 -10.72
CA ASP A 278 19.84 11.27 -10.95
C ASP A 278 18.57 11.37 -10.09
N GLU A 279 18.72 11.61 -8.78
CA GLU A 279 17.57 11.72 -7.87
C GLU A 279 16.64 12.90 -8.22
N VAL A 280 17.20 14.06 -8.57
CA VAL A 280 16.41 15.23 -9.01
C VAL A 280 15.64 14.92 -10.30
N PHE A 281 16.26 14.21 -11.24
CA PHE A 281 15.64 13.84 -12.51
C PHE A 281 14.53 12.81 -12.34
N GLU A 282 14.74 11.79 -11.50
CA GLU A 282 13.70 10.81 -11.16
C GLU A 282 12.49 11.48 -10.50
N LEU A 283 12.73 12.44 -9.61
CA LEU A 283 11.66 13.20 -8.99
C LEU A 283 10.85 13.99 -10.02
N LEU A 284 11.53 14.66 -10.97
CA LEU A 284 10.87 15.37 -12.07
C LEU A 284 10.01 14.45 -12.94
N ASN A 285 10.53 13.27 -13.31
CA ASN A 285 9.78 12.30 -14.11
C ASN A 285 8.53 11.78 -13.37
N ASN A 286 8.68 11.47 -12.09
CA ASN A 286 7.55 11.00 -11.26
C ASN A 286 6.46 12.07 -11.16
N GLU A 287 6.83 13.33 -10.93
CA GLU A 287 5.89 14.47 -10.90
C GLU A 287 5.20 14.66 -12.26
N LEU A 288 5.93 14.48 -13.38
CA LEU A 288 5.39 14.62 -14.72
C LEU A 288 4.34 13.55 -15.07
N LEU A 289 4.49 12.33 -14.55
CA LEU A 289 3.54 11.24 -14.73
C LEU A 289 2.31 11.37 -13.82
N ASN A 290 2.49 11.89 -12.60
CA ASN A 290 1.47 11.85 -11.54
C ASN A 290 0.69 13.16 -11.35
N ASN A 291 1.15 14.30 -11.88
CA ASN A 291 0.50 15.61 -11.66
C ASN A 291 0.04 16.30 -12.98
N PRO A 292 -1.15 15.95 -13.51
CA PRO A 292 -1.69 16.50 -14.76
C PRO A 292 -1.91 18.01 -14.75
N SER A 293 -2.12 18.61 -13.57
CA SER A 293 -2.42 20.05 -13.43
C SER A 293 -1.21 20.95 -13.69
N LYS A 294 0.03 20.41 -13.58
CA LYS A 294 1.28 21.16 -13.74
C LYS A 294 2.11 20.73 -14.96
N THR A 295 1.56 19.87 -15.82
CA THR A 295 2.27 19.24 -16.95
C THR A 295 3.04 20.24 -17.80
N ARG A 296 2.49 21.41 -18.11
CA ARG A 296 3.18 22.45 -18.89
C ARG A 296 4.48 22.93 -18.26
N ASN A 297 4.44 23.30 -16.98
CA ASN A 297 5.62 23.79 -16.25
C ASN A 297 6.67 22.67 -16.08
N LEU A 298 6.21 21.44 -15.86
CA LEU A 298 7.09 20.27 -15.74
C LEU A 298 7.78 19.94 -17.06
N LEU A 299 7.11 20.07 -18.20
CA LEU A 299 7.70 19.91 -19.53
C LEU A 299 8.73 21.01 -19.84
N ASP A 300 8.47 22.25 -19.44
CA ASP A 300 9.46 23.33 -19.55
C ASP A 300 10.69 23.06 -18.67
N THR A 301 10.47 22.56 -17.45
CA THR A 301 11.55 22.19 -16.52
C THR A 301 12.38 21.01 -17.05
N LEU A 302 11.72 20.01 -17.64
CA LEU A 302 12.39 18.88 -18.29
C LEU A 302 13.25 19.32 -19.48
N PHE A 303 12.73 20.22 -20.31
CA PHE A 303 13.50 20.77 -21.42
C PHE A 303 14.73 21.53 -20.94
N ASP A 304 14.58 22.42 -19.96
CA ASP A 304 15.69 23.15 -19.34
C ASP A 304 16.72 22.20 -18.71
N TYR A 305 16.27 21.09 -18.12
CA TYR A 305 17.15 20.07 -17.54
C TYR A 305 18.02 19.41 -18.60
N LEU A 306 17.40 18.94 -19.69
CA LEU A 306 18.09 18.32 -20.81
C LEU A 306 19.04 19.30 -21.51
N GLU A 307 18.62 20.57 -21.65
CA GLU A 307 19.44 21.60 -22.27
C GLU A 307 20.68 21.93 -21.44
N LYS A 308 20.50 22.15 -20.13
CA LYS A 308 21.57 22.65 -19.26
C LYS A 308 22.52 21.55 -18.79
N ILE A 309 22.03 20.37 -18.42
CA ILE A 309 22.88 19.28 -17.90
C ILE A 309 23.61 18.54 -19.03
N ASP A 310 22.99 18.44 -20.20
CA ASP A 310 23.59 17.87 -21.41
C ASP A 310 24.23 16.48 -21.22
N ASN A 311 23.42 15.51 -20.82
CA ASN A 311 23.85 14.12 -20.66
C ASN A 311 22.90 13.18 -21.42
N GLU A 312 23.48 12.33 -22.28
CA GLU A 312 22.77 11.37 -23.12
C GLU A 312 21.89 10.41 -22.29
N LYS A 313 22.32 10.05 -21.06
CA LYS A 313 21.55 9.20 -20.14
C LYS A 313 20.16 9.76 -19.86
N TYR A 314 20.05 11.06 -19.57
CA TYR A 314 18.75 11.69 -19.27
C TYR A 314 17.87 11.82 -20.50
N ALA A 315 18.46 11.99 -21.69
CA ALA A 315 17.71 11.99 -22.95
C ALA A 315 17.10 10.61 -23.25
N VAL A 316 17.83 9.52 -22.99
CA VAL A 316 17.29 8.14 -23.08
C VAL A 316 16.12 7.95 -22.12
N PHE A 317 16.26 8.35 -20.86
CA PHE A 317 15.19 8.20 -19.87
C PHE A 317 13.97 9.08 -20.17
N ALA A 318 14.17 10.30 -20.68
CA ALA A 318 13.07 11.15 -21.11
C ALA A 318 12.28 10.51 -22.26
N LEU A 319 12.98 9.89 -23.22
CA LEU A 319 12.36 9.17 -24.34
C LEU A 319 11.52 7.97 -23.86
N ASP A 320 12.04 7.17 -22.92
CA ASP A 320 11.29 6.06 -22.31
C ASP A 320 10.07 6.57 -21.51
N SER A 321 10.22 7.71 -20.82
CA SER A 321 9.12 8.35 -20.09
C SER A 321 8.01 8.81 -21.04
N PHE A 322 8.35 9.40 -22.20
CA PHE A 322 7.35 9.76 -23.22
C PHE A 322 6.64 8.54 -23.82
N LYS A 323 7.32 7.40 -23.97
CA LYS A 323 6.69 6.13 -24.41
C LYS A 323 5.66 5.61 -23.41
N LYS A 324 5.90 5.80 -22.11
CA LYS A 324 5.00 5.35 -21.03
C LYS A 324 3.89 6.34 -20.70
N MET A 325 4.03 7.60 -21.12
CA MET A 325 3.11 8.67 -20.77
C MET A 325 1.78 8.56 -21.54
N SER A 326 0.66 8.80 -20.85
CA SER A 326 -0.65 8.83 -21.49
C SER A 326 -0.79 10.05 -22.42
N PHE A 327 -1.14 9.81 -23.69
CA PHE A 327 -1.37 10.86 -24.70
C PHE A 327 -2.39 11.91 -24.24
N ALA A 328 -3.37 11.51 -23.42
CA ALA A 328 -4.38 12.42 -22.88
C ALA A 328 -3.79 13.58 -22.05
N LEU A 329 -2.63 13.36 -21.42
CA LEU A 329 -1.94 14.35 -20.57
C LEU A 329 -1.20 15.42 -21.39
N ILE A 330 -0.74 15.07 -22.59
CA ILE A 330 0.14 15.93 -23.41
C ILE A 330 -0.51 16.47 -24.68
N LYS A 331 -1.74 16.05 -25.01
CA LYS A 331 -2.45 16.38 -26.25
C LYS A 331 -2.52 17.88 -26.59
N ASN A 332 -2.49 18.75 -25.58
CA ASN A 332 -2.62 20.20 -25.74
C ASN A 332 -1.28 20.96 -25.65
N GLU A 333 -0.15 20.27 -25.55
CA GLU A 333 1.17 20.89 -25.38
C GLU A 333 2.03 20.74 -26.64
N ARG A 334 2.75 21.79 -27.02
CA ARG A 334 3.71 21.75 -28.16
C ARG A 334 5.10 21.26 -27.73
N LYS A 335 5.42 21.46 -26.45
CA LYS A 335 6.74 21.23 -25.86
C LYS A 335 7.29 19.80 -26.01
N PRO A 336 6.48 18.72 -25.99
CA PRO A 336 7.00 17.37 -26.23
C PRO A 336 7.70 17.23 -27.58
N ILE A 337 7.18 17.86 -28.64
CA ILE A 337 7.81 17.85 -29.97
C ILE A 337 9.10 18.69 -29.98
N ASP A 338 9.12 19.82 -29.29
CA ASP A 338 10.33 20.64 -29.17
C ASP A 338 11.45 19.89 -28.43
N ILE A 339 11.10 19.14 -27.37
CA ILE A 339 12.03 18.26 -26.64
C ILE A 339 12.56 17.16 -27.57
N LEU A 340 11.70 16.48 -28.32
CA LEU A 340 12.10 15.41 -29.26
C LEU A 340 13.01 15.95 -30.39
N LYS A 341 12.70 17.13 -30.94
CA LYS A 341 13.55 17.80 -31.94
C LYS A 341 14.92 18.16 -31.36
N PHE A 342 14.95 18.67 -30.13
CA PHE A 342 16.20 18.97 -29.44
C PHE A 342 17.04 17.71 -29.21
N MET A 343 16.45 16.63 -28.70
CA MET A 343 17.12 15.34 -28.50
C MET A 343 17.66 14.78 -29.82
N LYS A 344 16.90 14.86 -30.91
CA LYS A 344 17.34 14.48 -32.26
C LYS A 344 18.53 15.30 -32.76
N SER A 345 18.53 16.62 -32.54
CA SER A 345 19.61 17.50 -32.96
C SER A 345 20.93 17.24 -32.22
N LYS A 346 20.84 16.80 -30.96
CA LYS A 346 21.99 16.68 -30.05
C LYS A 346 22.55 15.25 -29.98
N HIS A 347 21.69 14.24 -30.05
CA HIS A 347 22.07 12.82 -29.88
C HIS A 347 21.67 11.99 -31.10
N LYS A 348 22.62 11.80 -32.04
CA LYS A 348 22.39 11.05 -33.28
C LYS A 348 21.83 9.64 -33.07
N LYS A 349 22.17 8.98 -31.95
CA LYS A 349 21.70 7.63 -31.60
C LYS A 349 20.22 7.56 -31.20
N LEU A 350 19.62 8.68 -30.78
CA LEU A 350 18.21 8.74 -30.35
C LEU A 350 17.26 9.18 -31.47
N THR A 351 17.79 9.47 -32.65
CA THR A 351 17.03 9.94 -33.82
C THR A 351 15.89 9.00 -34.20
N SER A 352 16.16 7.69 -34.28
CA SER A 352 15.15 6.69 -34.64
C SER A 352 14.00 6.63 -33.62
N GLY A 353 14.31 6.59 -32.32
CA GLY A 353 13.28 6.55 -31.27
C GLY A 353 12.48 7.85 -31.15
N CYS A 354 13.08 9.00 -31.48
CA CYS A 354 12.37 10.27 -31.53
C CYS A 354 11.43 10.32 -32.74
N ASP A 355 11.87 9.85 -33.90
CA ASP A 355 11.07 9.82 -35.12
C ASP A 355 9.88 8.85 -34.98
N GLU A 356 10.07 7.69 -34.35
CA GLU A 356 8.99 6.75 -33.99
C GLU A 356 7.90 7.41 -33.12
N LEU A 357 8.29 8.19 -32.10
CA LEU A 357 7.33 8.87 -31.22
C LEU A 357 6.62 10.04 -31.92
N ILE A 358 7.33 10.81 -32.74
CA ILE A 358 6.73 11.88 -33.56
C ILE A 358 5.73 11.25 -34.55
N ASP A 359 6.07 10.10 -35.11
CA ASP A 359 5.19 9.32 -35.97
C ASP A 359 3.95 8.85 -35.22
N GLU A 360 4.11 8.27 -34.04
CA GLU A 360 2.99 7.83 -33.21
C GLU A 360 2.07 9.00 -32.85
N PHE A 361 2.61 10.13 -32.39
CA PHE A 361 1.82 11.31 -32.02
C PHE A 361 1.06 11.93 -33.20
N SER A 362 1.59 11.81 -34.43
CA SER A 362 0.91 12.32 -35.63
C SER A 362 -0.32 11.50 -36.04
N GLN A 363 -0.38 10.22 -35.64
CA GLN A 363 -1.44 9.27 -36.00
C GLN A 363 -2.60 9.23 -34.98
N LYS A 364 -2.47 9.93 -33.85
CA LYS A 364 -3.50 10.01 -32.80
C LYS A 364 -4.59 11.03 -33.16
N GLU A 365 -5.60 11.16 -32.28
CA GLU A 365 -6.72 12.10 -32.43
C GLU A 365 -6.28 13.55 -32.68
N SER A 366 -7.09 14.32 -33.41
CA SER A 366 -6.77 15.71 -33.79
C SER A 366 -6.62 16.61 -32.56
N CYS A 367 -5.40 17.06 -32.30
CA CYS A 367 -5.07 17.93 -31.18
C CYS A 367 -3.86 18.84 -31.51
N LEU A 368 -3.48 19.72 -30.58
CA LEU A 368 -2.38 20.66 -30.81
C LEU A 368 -1.04 19.92 -30.98
N LEU A 369 -0.82 18.88 -30.17
CA LEU A 369 0.37 18.03 -30.26
C LEU A 369 0.45 17.31 -31.62
N GLN A 370 -0.66 16.74 -32.08
CA GLN A 370 -0.78 16.04 -33.36
C GLN A 370 -0.48 16.96 -34.56
N LYS A 371 -1.05 18.17 -34.58
CA LYS A 371 -0.76 19.18 -35.63
C LYS A 371 0.70 19.62 -35.63
N THR A 372 1.32 19.68 -34.45
CA THR A 372 2.73 20.04 -34.30
C THR A 372 3.65 18.89 -34.73
N ALA A 373 3.25 17.64 -34.49
CA ALA A 373 3.94 16.44 -34.93
C ALA A 373 3.89 16.29 -36.47
N MET A 374 2.74 16.52 -37.11
CA MET A 374 2.63 16.50 -38.58
C MET A 374 3.59 17.51 -39.24
N LYS A 375 3.65 18.75 -38.74
CA LYS A 375 4.60 19.78 -39.20
C LYS A 375 6.06 19.49 -38.88
N ALA A 376 6.34 18.52 -38.01
CA ALA A 376 7.70 18.11 -37.69
C ALA A 376 8.22 17.01 -38.63
N LYS A 377 7.32 16.37 -39.41
CA LYS A 377 7.66 15.38 -40.43
C LYS A 377 7.92 15.99 -41.80
N GLU A 378 7.21 17.08 -42.12
CA GLU A 378 7.51 17.96 -43.25
C GLU A 378 8.87 18.63 -43.06
#